data_AF-A0A918Z2D4-F1
#
_entry.id   AF-A0A918Z2D4-F1
#
_cell.length_a   1.000
_cell.length_b   1.000
_cell.length_c   1.000
_cell.angle_alpha   90.00
_cell.angle_beta   90.00
_cell.angle_gamma   90.00
#
_symmetry.space_group_name_H-M   'P 1'
#
loop_
_entity.id
_entity.type
_entity.pdbx_description
1 polymer ?
#
loop_
_entity_poly.entity_id
_entity_poly.type
_entity_poly.pdbx_seq_one_letter_code
_entity_poly.pdbx_strand_id
1 'polypeptide(L)' 'MCQEIGHLFGLGHTSEDGSTQNTCMDYSNSPTSTAPNQHDYDQPAAIYAHTDVPPLSVAGRFRVRGGW' A
#
# COMPACT_ATOMS: atom_id res chain seq x y z
N MET A 1 4.14 4.91 -16.89
CA MET A 1 5.37 5.13 -16.10
C MET A 1 5.09 4.79 -14.63
N CYS A 2 4.62 3.56 -14.35
CA CYS A 2 4.20 3.14 -13.00
C CYS A 2 5.20 2.13 -12.42
N GLN A 3 5.56 1.12 -13.23
CA GLN A 3 6.53 0.07 -12.88
C GLN A 3 7.86 0.62 -12.39
N GLU A 4 8.48 1.52 -13.16
CA GLU A 4 9.77 2.10 -12.79
C GLU A 4 9.73 2.92 -11.50
N ILE A 5 8.57 3.52 -11.17
CA ILE A 5 8.39 4.21 -9.88
C ILE A 5 8.25 3.18 -8.77
N GLY A 6 7.47 2.11 -8.97
CA GLY A 6 7.38 1.00 -8.02
C GLY A 6 8.74 0.39 -7.74
N HIS A 7 9.54 0.09 -8.77
CA HIS A 7 10.89 -0.42 -8.64
C HIS A 7 11.83 0.53 -7.88
N LEU A 8 11.70 1.84 -8.06
CA LEU A 8 12.47 2.82 -7.29
C LEU A 8 12.18 2.71 -5.78
N PHE A 9 10.95 2.40 -5.40
CA PHE A 9 10.56 2.14 -4.01
C PHE A 9 10.77 0.68 -3.57
N GLY A 10 11.44 -0.15 -4.38
CA GLY A 10 11.77 -1.53 -4.05
C GLY A 10 10.64 -2.54 -4.28
N LEU A 11 9.58 -2.19 -5.04
CA LEU A 11 8.52 -3.12 -5.38
C LEU A 11 8.95 -4.01 -6.54
N GLY A 12 8.68 -5.31 -6.42
CA GLY A 12 8.78 -6.26 -7.53
C GLY A 12 7.49 -6.30 -8.36
N HIS A 13 7.48 -7.15 -9.38
CA HIS A 13 6.24 -7.43 -10.10
C HIS A 13 5.33 -8.35 -9.29
N THR A 14 4.03 -8.10 -9.38
CA THR A 14 3.01 -8.95 -8.78
C THR A 14 2.76 -10.18 -9.66
N SER A 15 2.97 -10.05 -10.97
CA SER A 15 2.89 -11.11 -11.95
C SER A 15 3.99 -10.96 -13.02
N GLU A 16 4.76 -12.03 -13.22
CA GLU A 16 5.84 -12.10 -14.22
C GLU A 16 5.51 -13.03 -15.40
N ASP A 17 4.40 -13.77 -15.34
CA ASP A 17 3.97 -14.68 -16.41
C ASP A 17 3.09 -14.00 -17.47
N GLY A 18 2.82 -12.70 -17.29
CA GLY A 18 1.97 -11.90 -18.16
C GLY A 18 0.47 -11.95 -17.82
N SER A 19 0.08 -12.66 -16.77
CA SER A 19 -1.28 -12.61 -16.22
C SER A 19 -1.58 -11.26 -15.56
N THR A 20 -2.85 -10.88 -15.52
CA THR A 20 -3.31 -9.63 -14.91
C THR A 20 -3.85 -9.87 -13.51
N GLN A 21 -3.33 -9.12 -12.55
CA GLN A 21 -3.92 -8.90 -11.22
C GLN A 21 -4.50 -7.49 -11.11
N ASN A 22 -4.77 -6.87 -12.27
CA ASN A 22 -5.30 -5.51 -12.41
C ASN A 22 -4.42 -4.48 -11.67
N THR A 23 -3.11 -4.66 -11.76
CA THR A 23 -2.13 -3.68 -11.28
C THR A 23 -1.15 -3.28 -12.37
N CYS A 24 -0.69 -2.03 -12.32
CA CYS A 24 0.41 -1.54 -13.12
C CYS A 24 1.74 -2.27 -12.87
N MET A 25 1.87 -2.99 -11.75
CA MET A 25 3.06 -3.77 -11.39
C MET A 25 3.05 -5.19 -11.98
N ASP A 26 2.09 -5.54 -12.84
CA ASP A 26 2.13 -6.79 -13.61
C ASP A 26 2.94 -6.62 -14.92
N TYR A 27 3.52 -7.70 -15.45
CA TYR A 27 3.99 -7.78 -16.85
C TYR A 27 2.87 -7.88 -17.89
N SER A 28 1.62 -7.80 -17.45
CA SER A 28 0.42 -7.84 -18.29
C SER A 28 0.29 -6.61 -19.19
N ASN A 29 -0.12 -6.83 -20.44
CA ASN A 29 -0.55 -5.77 -21.37
C ASN A 29 -2.05 -5.47 -21.28
N SER A 30 -2.75 -5.98 -20.26
CA SER A 30 -4.17 -5.74 -20.07
C SER A 30 -4.46 -4.25 -19.90
N PRO A 31 -5.51 -3.69 -20.53
CA PRO A 31 -5.92 -2.31 -20.31
C PRO A 31 -6.37 -2.04 -18.86
N THR A 32 -6.61 -3.08 -18.06
CA THR A 32 -6.94 -2.98 -16.62
C THR A 32 -5.71 -2.91 -15.71
N SER A 33 -4.52 -3.27 -16.19
CA SER A 33 -3.24 -3.23 -15.46
C SER A 33 -2.55 -1.86 -15.60
N THR A 34 -3.28 -0.77 -15.37
CA THR A 34 -2.76 0.60 -15.64
C THR A 34 -2.51 1.44 -14.39
N ALA A 35 -2.97 1.00 -13.22
CA ALA A 35 -2.82 1.70 -11.94
C ALA A 35 -2.38 0.73 -10.83
N PRO A 36 -1.76 1.21 -9.73
CA PRO A 36 -1.47 0.38 -8.57
C PRO A 36 -2.76 -0.19 -7.95
N ASN A 37 -2.70 -1.41 -7.43
CA ASN A 37 -3.77 -1.98 -6.63
C ASN A 37 -3.40 -1.93 -5.13
N GLN A 38 -4.25 -2.48 -4.27
CA GLN A 38 -4.03 -2.46 -2.82
C GLN A 38 -2.70 -3.10 -2.40
N HIS A 39 -2.31 -4.21 -3.03
CA HIS A 39 -1.05 -4.89 -2.73
C HIS A 39 0.14 -3.94 -2.93
N ASP A 40 0.13 -3.14 -3.99
CA ASP A 40 1.24 -2.22 -4.29
C ASP A 40 1.30 -1.03 -3.33
N TYR A 41 0.18 -0.66 -2.68
CA TYR A 41 0.19 0.33 -1.60
C TYR A 41 0.63 -0.27 -0.26
N ASP A 42 0.37 -1.55 -0.05
CA ASP A 42 0.76 -2.26 1.17
C ASP A 42 2.27 -2.51 1.22
N GLN A 43 2.93 -2.74 0.08
CA GLN A 43 4.38 -3.00 0.02
C GLN A 43 5.23 -1.83 0.55
N PRO A 44 5.08 -0.56 0.10
CA PRO A 44 5.80 0.58 0.68
C PRO A 44 5.49 0.76 2.16
N ALA A 45 4.24 0.50 2.60
CA ALA A 45 3.91 0.56 4.02
C ALA A 45 4.67 -0.51 4.82
N ALA A 46 4.84 -1.71 4.28
CA ALA A 46 5.64 -2.76 4.91
C ALA A 46 7.15 -2.43 4.93
N ILE A 47 7.67 -1.79 3.88
CA ILE A 47 9.10 -1.47 3.75
C ILE A 47 9.49 -0.21 4.54
N TYR A 48 8.63 0.80 4.55
CA TYR A 48 8.94 2.16 5.04
C TYR A 48 7.97 2.67 6.13
N ALA A 49 7.20 1.80 6.79
CA ALA A 49 6.35 2.21 7.90
C ALA A 49 7.14 3.00 8.95
N HIS A 50 6.49 4.06 9.43
CA HIS A 50 7.02 5.03 10.37
C HIS A 50 6.17 4.95 11.65
N THR A 51 6.81 5.06 12.83
CA THR A 51 6.19 4.77 14.15
C THR A 51 5.51 5.98 14.79
N ASP A 52 5.53 7.12 14.13
CA ASP A 52 4.92 8.39 14.54
C ASP A 52 3.41 8.47 14.25
N VAL A 53 2.86 7.47 13.54
CA VAL A 53 1.42 7.23 13.47
C VAL A 53 1.01 6.26 14.58
N PRO A 54 0.30 6.70 15.64
CA PRO A 54 -0.18 5.78 16.67
C PRO A 54 -1.15 4.76 16.05
N PRO A 55 -1.08 3.48 16.46
CA PRO A 55 -1.98 2.46 15.92
C PRO A 55 -3.43 2.84 16.21
N LEU A 56 -4.33 2.60 15.25
CA LEU A 56 -5.75 2.96 15.29
C LEU A 56 -6.57 2.24 16.41
N SER A 57 -5.90 1.60 17.36
CA SER A 57 -6.47 0.70 18.38
C SER A 57 -6.37 1.19 19.82
N VAL A 58 -6.04 2.46 20.07
CA VAL A 58 -6.40 3.12 21.34
C VAL A 58 -7.41 4.23 21.07
N ALA A 59 -8.60 3.82 20.62
CA ALA A 59 -9.84 4.52 20.99
C ALA A 59 -10.08 4.30 22.50
N GLY A 60 -9.13 4.73 23.32
CA GLY A 60 -9.30 4.88 24.74
C GLY A 60 -10.41 5.90 24.92
N ARG A 61 -11.59 5.42 25.33
CA ARG A 61 -12.75 6.23 25.69
C ARG A 61 -12.25 7.45 26.48
N PHE A 62 -12.30 8.62 25.85
CA PHE A 62 -12.09 9.89 26.55
C PHE A 62 -13.28 10.08 27.48
N ARG A 63 -13.20 9.48 28.68
CA ARG A 63 -14.13 9.75 29.77
C ARG A 63 -13.62 10.99 30.48
N VAL A 64 -14.19 12.13 30.15
CA VAL A 64 -14.11 13.33 30.99
C VAL A 64 -14.63 12.95 32.38
N ARG A 65 -13.74 12.94 33.37
CA ARG A 65 -14.09 12.88 34.79
C ARG A 65 -13.61 14.17 35.46
N GLY A 66 -14.55 14.84 36.13
CA GLY A 66 -14.32 15.94 37.07
C GLY A 66 -14.37 17.31 36.38
N GLY A 67 -15.20 18.27 36.79
CA GLY A 67 -15.84 18.45 38.08
C GLY A 67 -14.86 18.98 39.11
N TRP A 68 -14.71 20.31 39.13
CA TRP A 68 -14.46 21.19 40.27
C TRP A 68 -15.19 22.50 40.00
#